data_AF-A0AAU9KXD3-F1
#
_entry.id   AF-A0AAU9KXD3-F1
#
_cell.length_a   1.000
_cell.length_b   1.000
_cell.length_c   1.000
_cell.angle_alpha   90.00
_cell.angle_beta   90.00
_cell.angle_gamma   90.00
#
_symmetry.space_group_name_H-M   'P 1'
#
loop_
_entity.id
_entity.type
_entity.pdbx_description
1 polymer ?
#
loop_
_entity_poly.entity_id
_entity_poly.type
_entity_poly.pdbx_seq_one_letter_code
_entity_poly.pdbx_strand_id
1 'polypeptide(L)' 'MQMVLEEKDLWDVTSGEIKLEHLTSPLDQGTYKRKSRKALAIICLAMEDSQLPLVRSSSGAHDAWSRLEGHTRR' A
#
# COMPACT_ATOMS: atom_id res chain seq x y z
N MET A 1 12.31 3.72 13.17
CA MET A 1 12.24 4.37 11.84
C MET A 1 10.96 5.18 11.82
N GLN A 2 11.01 6.45 11.42
CA GLN A 2 9.81 7.30 11.31
C GLN A 2 9.47 7.44 9.82
N MET A 3 8.22 7.11 9.48
CA MET A 3 7.67 7.35 8.16
C MET A 3 7.20 8.81 8.08
N VAL A 4 7.85 9.66 7.28
CA VAL A 4 7.57 11.11 7.16
C VAL A 4 6.46 11.40 6.12
N LEU A 5 5.57 10.44 5.94
CA LEU A 5 4.60 10.40 4.86
C LEU A 5 3.28 10.98 5.40
N GLU A 6 3.28 12.31 5.58
CA GLU A 6 2.28 13.05 6.37
C GLU A 6 1.10 13.58 5.54
N GLU A 7 1.32 13.87 4.25
CA GLU A 7 0.25 14.38 3.38
C GLU A 7 -0.72 13.28 2.99
N LYS A 8 -2.01 13.45 3.32
CA LYS A 8 -3.07 12.55 2.87
C LYS A 8 -3.18 12.58 1.34
N ASP A 9 -3.58 11.46 0.75
CA ASP A 9 -3.82 11.30 -0.70
C ASP A 9 -2.59 11.29 -1.63
N LEU A 10 -1.36 11.39 -1.09
CA LEU A 10 -0.11 11.22 -1.85
C LEU A 10 0.35 9.77 -2.02
N TRP A 11 -0.37 8.81 -1.45
CA TRP A 11 0.05 7.42 -1.27
C TRP A 11 -1.15 6.51 -1.39
N ASP A 12 -0.98 5.41 -2.13
CA ASP A 12 -1.96 4.33 -2.21
C ASP A 12 -1.35 3.06 -1.62
N VAL A 13 -2.16 2.26 -0.91
CA VAL A 13 -1.79 0.88 -0.54
C VAL A 13 -2.36 -0.04 -1.59
N THR A 14 -1.51 -0.85 -2.16
CA THR A 14 -1.90 -1.96 -3.02
C THR A 14 -1.37 -3.25 -2.42
N SER A 15 -2.13 -4.34 -2.53
CA SER A 15 -1.55 -5.66 -2.29
C SER A 15 -0.42 -5.89 -3.29
N GLY A 16 0.77 -6.28 -2.80
CA GLY A 16 1.91 -6.62 -3.65
C GLY A 16 1.67 -7.83 -4.55
N GLU A 17 0.62 -8.61 -4.28
CA GLU A 17 0.20 -9.75 -5.11
C GLU A 17 -0.53 -9.32 -6.38
N ILE A 18 -1.09 -8.10 -6.40
CA ILE A 18 -1.81 -7.57 -7.56
C ILE A 18 -0.81 -6.96 -8.53
N LYS A 19 -0.37 -7.78 -9.47
CA LYS A 19 0.45 -7.36 -10.61
C LYS A 19 -0.43 -6.99 -11.79
N LEU A 20 0.12 -6.19 -12.70
CA LEU A 20 -0.57 -5.83 -13.93
C LEU A 20 -0.99 -7.06 -14.74
N GLU A 21 -0.16 -8.11 -14.79
CA GLU A 21 -0.49 -9.38 -15.47
C GLU A 21 -1.67 -10.14 -14.83
N HIS A 22 -2.03 -9.86 -13.58
CA HIS A 22 -3.15 -10.51 -12.89
C HIS A 22 -4.49 -9.78 -13.12
N LEU A 23 -4.46 -8.56 -13.69
CA LEU A 23 -5.67 -7.77 -13.96
C LEU A 23 -6.27 -8.17 -15.31
N THR A 24 -7.50 -8.69 -15.32
CA THR A 24 -8.21 -9.10 -16.55
C THR A 24 -9.06 -7.98 -17.16
N SER A 25 -9.46 -7.01 -16.34
CA SER A 25 -10.29 -5.87 -16.74
C SER A 25 -9.46 -4.76 -17.40
N PRO A 26 -9.82 -4.28 -18.61
CA PRO A 26 -9.15 -3.16 -19.26
C PRO A 26 -9.18 -1.88 -18.42
N LEU A 27 -10.28 -1.66 -17.67
CA LEU A 27 -10.44 -0.51 -16.79
C LEU A 27 -9.45 -0.55 -15.63
N ASP A 28 -9.28 -1.72 -15.01
CA ASP A 28 -8.39 -1.90 -13.87
C ASP A 28 -6.92 -1.81 -14.29
N GLN A 29 -6.57 -2.40 -15.44
CA GLN A 29 -5.25 -2.23 -16.04
C GLN A 29 -4.94 -0.76 -16.36
N GLY A 30 -5.92 -0.02 -16.91
CA GLY A 30 -5.78 1.41 -17.19
C GLY A 30 -5.55 2.23 -15.93
N THR A 31 -6.29 1.91 -14.86
CA THR A 31 -6.15 2.55 -13.55
C THR A 31 -4.79 2.27 -12.94
N TYR A 32 -4.35 1.00 -12.92
CA TYR A 32 -3.04 0.60 -12.43
C TYR A 32 -1.91 1.33 -13.17
N LYS A 33 -1.92 1.31 -14.51
CA LYS A 33 -0.92 2.02 -15.33
C LYS A 33 -0.92 3.53 -15.09
N ARG A 34 -2.09 4.14 -14.87
CA ARG A 34 -2.19 5.57 -14.57
C ARG A 34 -1.60 5.90 -13.20
N LYS A 35 -1.91 5.11 -12.17
CA LYS A 35 -1.35 5.28 -10.83
C LYS A 35 0.15 5.04 -10.81
N SER A 36 0.61 3.93 -11.39
CA SER A 36 2.03 3.58 -11.49
C SER A 36 2.86 4.66 -12.20
N ARG A 37 2.38 5.23 -13.32
CA ARG A 37 3.08 6.33 -14.02
C ARG A 37 3.18 7.64 -13.24
N LYS A 38 2.26 7.88 -12.30
CA LYS A 38 2.27 9.07 -11.44
C LYS A 38 3.04 8.84 -10.13
N ALA A 39 3.36 7.60 -9.80
CA ALA A 39 4.08 7.26 -8.59
C ALA A 39 5.54 7.75 -8.70
N LEU A 40 5.98 8.52 -7.71
CA LEU A 40 7.36 8.98 -7.61
C LEU A 40 8.29 7.89 -7.06
N ALA A 41 7.74 6.98 -6.25
CA ALA A 41 8.43 5.83 -5.70
C ALA A 41 7.43 4.70 -5.42
N ILE A 42 7.93 3.46 -5.38
CA ILE A 42 7.20 2.28 -4.92
C ILE A 42 7.93 1.76 -3.70
N ILE A 43 7.24 1.66 -2.56
CA ILE A 43 7.80 1.14 -1.32
C ILE A 43 7.13 -0.20 -1.04
N CYS A 44 7.90 -1.28 -1.14
CA CYS A 44 7.42 -2.62 -0.82
C CYS A 44 7.68 -2.92 0.66
N LEU A 45 6.62 -3.14 1.43
CA LEU A 45 6.71 -3.61 2.79
C LEU A 45 6.53 -5.13 2.79
N ALA A 46 7.56 -5.87 3.21
CA ALA A 46 7.43 -7.29 3.53
C ALA A 46 6.81 -7.42 4.92
N MET A 47 5.77 -8.24 5.03
CA MET A 47 5.01 -8.41 6.27
C MET A 47 4.84 -9.89 6.56
N GLU A 48 4.77 -10.24 7.85
CA GLU A 48 4.40 -11.58 8.29
C GLU A 48 2.89 -11.79 8.18
N ASP A 49 2.45 -13.05 8.06
CA ASP A 49 1.03 -13.41 7.98
C ASP A 49 0.23 -12.92 9.20
N SER A 50 0.88 -12.89 10.36
CA SER A 50 0.34 -12.37 11.63
C SER A 50 0.03 -10.86 11.58
N GLN A 51 0.70 -10.12 10.69
CA GLN A 51 0.58 -8.67 10.55
C GLN A 51 -0.42 -8.24 9.47
N LEU A 52 -0.76 -9.14 8.54
CA LEU A 52 -1.76 -8.89 7.48
C LEU A 52 -3.11 -8.37 8.02
N PRO A 53 -3.69 -8.89 9.12
CA PRO A 53 -4.95 -8.38 9.66
C PRO A 53 -4.90 -6.91 10.08
N LEU A 54 -3.72 -6.40 10.47
CA LEU A 54 -3.54 -5.02 10.92
C LEU A 54 -3.71 -4.04 9.76
N VAL A 55 -3.21 -4.41 8.57
CA VAL A 55 -3.19 -3.53 7.40
C VAL A 55 -4.37 -3.76 6.46
N ARG A 56 -5.01 -4.94 6.49
CA ARG A 56 -6.06 -5.33 5.53
C ARG A 56 -7.27 -4.40 5.53
N SER A 57 -7.62 -3.82 6.67
CA SER A 57 -8.74 -2.88 6.82
C SER A 57 -8.30 -1.41 6.84
N SER A 58 -7.09 -1.11 6.37
CA SER A 58 -6.58 0.26 6.37
C SER A 58 -7.18 1.07 5.23
N SER A 59 -7.55 2.30 5.50
CA SER A 59 -8.13 3.19 4.48
C SER A 59 -7.10 3.78 3.52
N GLY A 60 -5.81 3.66 3.83
CA GLY A 60 -4.70 4.20 3.03
C GLY A 60 -3.34 3.90 3.65
N ALA A 61 -2.27 4.39 3.03
CA ALA A 61 -0.90 4.01 3.40
C ALA A 61 -0.48 4.52 4.77
N HIS A 62 -0.91 5.73 5.12
CA HIS A 62 -0.65 6.32 6.42
C HIS A 62 -1.31 5.52 7.55
N ASP A 63 -2.56 5.07 7.37
CA ASP A 63 -3.27 4.23 8.34
C ASP A 63 -2.60 2.84 8.47
N ALA A 64 -2.27 2.22 7.32
CA ALA A 64 -1.58 0.93 7.30
C ALA A 64 -0.24 0.98 8.05
N TRP A 65 0.58 2.02 7.79
CA TRP A 65 1.83 2.21 8.48
C TRP A 65 1.66 2.48 9.98
N SER A 66 0.74 3.38 10.34
CA SER A 66 0.49 3.73 11.75
C SER A 66 0.10 2.50 12.58
N ARG A 67 -0.70 1.59 12.00
CA ARG A 67 -1.10 0.34 12.65
C ARG A 67 0.07 -0.64 12.78
N LEU A 68 0.92 -0.74 11.76
CA LEU A 68 2.13 -1.56 11.84
C LEU A 68 3.09 -1.05 12.91
N GLU A 69 3.38 0.25 12.89
CA GLU A 69 4.27 0.88 13.86
C GLU A 69 3.74 0.73 15.30
N GLY A 70 2.44 0.87 15.51
CA GLY A 70 1.80 0.64 16.82
C GLY A 70 1.92 -0.81 17.31
N HIS A 71 1.98 -1.78 16.40
CA HIS A 71 2.22 -3.19 16.74
C HIS A 71 3.70 -3.44 17.07
N THR A 72 4.64 -2.88 16.30
CA THR A 72 6.08 -3.10 16.50
C THR A 72 6.66 -2.37 17.71
N ARG A 73 5.99 -1.30 18.19
CA ARG A 73 6.42 -0.53 19.38
C ARG A 73 5.91 -1.09 20.71
N ARG A 74 5.16 -2.21 20.71
CA ARG A 74 4.78 -2.95 21.93
C ARG A 74 5.77 -4.08 22.18
#